data_AF-A0A2L0HRS3-F1
#
_entry.id   AF-A0A2L0HRS3-F1
#
_cell.length_a   1.000
_cell.length_b   1.000
_cell.length_c   1.000
_cell.angle_alpha   90.00
_cell.angle_beta   90.00
_cell.angle_gamma   90.00
#
_symmetry.space_group_name_H-M   'P 1'
#
loop_
_entity.id
_entity.type
_entity.pdbx_description
1 polymer ?
#
loop_
_entity_poly.entity_id
_entity_poly.type
_entity_poly.pdbx_seq_one_letter_code
_entity_poly.pdbx_strand_id
1 'polypeptide(L)'
;MTENILAENSDQKVELVLEEGAKSIGVEENPTSVTQQKAKIRTKAKQPQPTRVYDCIVIGAGISGIAAAYKMIQAGYTDFLVFEKADRVGGTWRDNTYPGCGCDVPSALYSFSFAPSYAWSHLFAKQTEILAYLEQVTKQFNLNDKIKFKHELLSAKWNEAQQQWVLETSQGKFFSKTVIFSTGPITEPSVPQVKGIETFQGEMFHSARWKHDYDLIDKRVAVIGTGASAIQFIPQIQPDVKELIVFQRTAPWVLPKVDLVLNDAAKGIIAKYPVIQQLWRGGVAQILNGINFGLRHPQILEPINLLSKQLLKLQIQDHTLRKNVTPNFSIGCKRLLFANNYYPALQQENVQLVPQGLIEIQGNKLIAANGEQYEADVIIWGTGFEVSHPPIGKRVYDTNEQLLAERWKESSPEAFLGASLEHVPNAFLVLGPNILVYDSFIGIAEAQLDYIISGLLQMRDQGIKRIQIKPKVLHEHNVAVQKNLQKTVFNRGGCKSYYLDKNGRNFAAWPWSLKQLKQQLKKLDLADYDIA
;
A
#
# COMPACT_ATOMS: atom_id res chain seq x y z
N MET A 1 21.79 -29.65 -46.30
CA MET A 1 23.09 -30.33 -46.34
C MET A 1 23.59 -30.33 -44.90
N THR A 2 23.53 -31.41 -44.12
CA THR A 2 23.63 -32.85 -44.42
C THR A 2 22.95 -33.66 -43.31
N GLU A 3 22.35 -34.78 -43.71
CA GLU A 3 21.72 -35.83 -42.90
C GLU A 3 22.72 -36.88 -42.38
N ASN A 4 22.37 -37.59 -41.30
CA ASN A 4 22.38 -39.06 -41.08
C ASN A 4 22.37 -39.39 -39.57
N ILE A 5 21.34 -40.03 -38.99
CA ILE A 5 20.87 -41.44 -39.02
C ILE A 5 21.68 -42.40 -38.13
N LEU A 6 20.99 -43.01 -37.14
CA LEU A 6 20.99 -44.41 -36.63
C LEU A 6 20.25 -44.41 -35.26
N ALA A 7 19.01 -44.92 -35.11
CA ALA A 7 18.56 -46.33 -34.93
C ALA A 7 19.12 -46.97 -33.63
N GLU A 8 18.42 -47.74 -32.76
CA GLU A 8 17.13 -48.45 -32.81
C GLU A 8 16.72 -49.01 -31.41
N ASN A 9 15.42 -49.28 -31.29
CA ASN A 9 14.58 -50.11 -30.38
C ASN A 9 15.14 -51.18 -29.40
N SER A 10 14.46 -51.33 -28.25
CA SER A 10 13.88 -52.59 -27.68
C SER A 10 12.92 -52.20 -26.54
N ASP A 11 11.63 -52.57 -26.52
CA ASP A 11 11.13 -53.89 -26.09
C ASP A 11 9.71 -54.14 -26.59
N GLN A 12 9.58 -55.03 -27.58
CA GLN A 12 8.35 -55.78 -27.87
C GLN A 12 8.77 -57.14 -28.40
N LYS A 13 8.71 -58.17 -27.54
CA LYS A 13 8.64 -59.59 -27.92
C LYS A 13 8.45 -60.43 -26.67
N VAL A 14 7.26 -60.99 -26.50
CA VAL A 14 6.89 -62.34 -26.03
C VAL A 14 5.36 -62.34 -26.23
N GLU A 15 4.67 -63.15 -27.03
CA GLU A 15 4.88 -64.48 -27.57
C GLU A 15 3.85 -64.67 -28.71
N LEU A 16 4.28 -65.27 -29.82
CA LEU A 16 3.41 -65.90 -30.81
C LEU A 16 4.22 -67.05 -31.39
N VAL A 17 3.95 -68.29 -31.00
CA VAL A 17 4.24 -69.46 -31.83
C VAL A 17 3.23 -70.58 -31.56
N LEU A 18 2.78 -71.21 -32.65
CA LEU A 18 2.12 -72.53 -32.78
C LEU A 18 0.62 -72.53 -32.38
N GLU A 19 -0.33 -73.05 -33.15
CA GLU A 19 -0.29 -73.97 -34.28
C GLU A 19 -1.67 -73.95 -34.98
N GLU A 20 -1.69 -74.23 -36.28
CA GLU A 20 -2.89 -74.45 -37.09
C GLU A 20 -3.61 -75.74 -36.68
N GLY A 21 -4.94 -75.73 -36.69
CA GLY A 21 -5.77 -76.93 -36.47
C GLY A 21 -7.17 -76.77 -37.02
N ALA A 22 -7.51 -77.63 -37.99
CA ALA A 22 -8.66 -77.57 -38.87
C ALA A 22 -10.06 -77.59 -38.21
N LYS A 23 -11.02 -77.06 -38.98
CA LYS A 23 -12.47 -77.33 -38.94
C LYS A 23 -12.82 -78.78 -38.59
N SER A 24 -13.85 -79.01 -37.78
CA SER A 24 -15.03 -79.86 -38.10
C SER A 24 -15.89 -80.25 -36.87
N ILE A 25 -17.23 -80.25 -37.07
CA ILE A 25 -18.30 -80.98 -36.34
C ILE A 25 -18.52 -80.56 -34.87
N GLY A 26 -19.61 -79.93 -34.41
CA GLY A 26 -21.02 -80.13 -34.70
C GLY A 26 -21.70 -80.90 -33.55
N VAL A 27 -22.33 -80.21 -32.58
CA VAL A 27 -23.57 -80.60 -31.86
C VAL A 27 -24.13 -79.35 -31.15
N GLU A 28 -25.44 -79.18 -31.30
CA GLU A 28 -26.29 -78.06 -30.88
C GLU A 28 -26.60 -78.03 -29.37
N GLU A 29 -26.94 -76.85 -28.86
CA GLU A 29 -28.12 -76.64 -28.00
C GLU A 29 -28.46 -75.13 -27.92
N ASN A 30 -29.65 -74.75 -28.38
CA ASN A 30 -30.25 -73.42 -28.13
C ASN A 30 -30.73 -73.39 -26.66
N PRO A 31 -30.55 -72.28 -25.90
CA PRO A 31 -31.69 -71.35 -25.79
C PRO A 31 -31.39 -69.87 -25.41
N THR A 32 -32.43 -69.06 -25.61
CA THR A 32 -32.84 -67.86 -24.84
C THR A 32 -32.01 -66.58 -24.93
N SER A 33 -32.53 -65.65 -25.74
CA SER A 33 -32.23 -64.22 -25.72
C SER A 33 -32.76 -63.53 -24.45
N VAL A 34 -31.88 -63.02 -23.60
CA VAL A 34 -32.20 -62.02 -22.57
C VAL A 34 -31.73 -60.65 -23.06
N THR A 35 -32.67 -59.79 -23.42
CA THR A 35 -32.40 -58.43 -23.86
C THR A 35 -32.11 -57.54 -22.63
N GLN A 36 -30.84 -57.38 -22.25
CA GLN A 36 -30.44 -56.38 -21.26
C GLN A 36 -30.27 -55.01 -21.92
N GLN A 37 -31.22 -54.11 -21.64
CA GLN A 37 -31.09 -52.68 -21.94
C GLN A 37 -29.87 -52.10 -21.19
N LYS A 38 -28.87 -51.64 -21.94
CA LYS A 38 -27.75 -50.86 -21.39
C LYS A 38 -28.29 -49.55 -20.79
N ALA A 39 -28.25 -49.45 -19.46
CA ALA A 39 -28.56 -48.23 -18.74
C ALA A 39 -27.55 -47.13 -19.12
N LYS A 40 -28.03 -46.06 -19.78
CA LYS A 40 -27.29 -44.82 -19.96
C LYS A 40 -27.06 -44.18 -18.58
N ILE A 41 -25.81 -44.15 -18.12
CA ILE A 41 -25.40 -43.32 -16.99
C ILE A 41 -25.56 -41.87 -17.43
N ARG A 42 -26.70 -41.25 -17.09
CA ARG A 42 -26.87 -39.80 -17.15
C ARG A 42 -25.99 -39.20 -16.05
N THR A 43 -24.85 -38.64 -16.43
CA THR A 43 -24.16 -37.64 -15.61
C THR A 43 -25.14 -36.52 -15.34
N LYS A 44 -25.65 -36.43 -14.11
CA LYS A 44 -26.41 -35.26 -13.65
C LYS A 44 -25.46 -34.06 -13.81
N ALA A 45 -25.76 -33.18 -14.76
CA ALA A 45 -25.16 -31.85 -14.80
C ALA A 45 -25.37 -31.24 -13.41
N LYS A 46 -24.26 -30.90 -12.74
CA LYS A 46 -24.28 -30.20 -11.45
C LYS A 46 -25.10 -28.93 -11.71
N GLN A 47 -26.29 -28.83 -11.12
CA GLN A 47 -27.06 -27.60 -11.21
C GLN A 47 -26.16 -26.46 -10.73
N PRO A 48 -26.07 -25.33 -11.46
CA PRO A 48 -25.27 -24.21 -11.01
C PRO A 48 -25.78 -23.82 -9.64
N GLN A 49 -24.94 -23.96 -8.61
CA GLN A 49 -25.28 -23.44 -7.30
C GLN A 49 -25.53 -21.93 -7.47
N PRO A 50 -26.58 -21.38 -6.84
CA PRO A 50 -26.83 -19.95 -6.93
C PRO A 50 -25.57 -19.21 -6.47
N THR A 51 -25.03 -18.37 -7.34
CA THR A 51 -23.81 -17.63 -7.04
C THR A 51 -24.09 -16.68 -5.89
N ARG A 52 -23.44 -16.89 -4.75
CA ARG A 52 -23.62 -16.06 -3.56
C ARG A 52 -23.23 -14.62 -3.85
N VAL A 53 -24.13 -13.70 -3.49
CA VAL A 53 -23.88 -12.25 -3.47
C VAL A 53 -23.68 -11.85 -2.01
N TYR A 54 -22.55 -11.22 -1.70
CA TYR A 54 -22.26 -10.70 -0.36
C TYR A 54 -22.82 -9.29 -0.19
N ASP A 55 -23.22 -8.90 1.01
CA ASP A 55 -23.60 -7.50 1.26
C ASP A 55 -22.41 -6.54 1.03
N CYS A 56 -21.20 -6.93 1.43
CA CYS A 56 -19.99 -6.14 1.19
C CYS A 56 -18.75 -7.02 0.93
N ILE A 57 -17.85 -6.54 0.06
CA ILE A 57 -16.48 -7.08 -0.04
C ILE A 57 -15.48 -5.96 0.20
N VAL A 58 -14.55 -6.19 1.12
CA VAL A 58 -13.43 -5.30 1.42
C VAL A 58 -12.18 -5.79 0.70
N ILE A 59 -11.42 -4.89 0.07
CA ILE A 59 -10.20 -5.24 -0.69
C ILE A 59 -8.97 -4.71 0.07
N GLY A 60 -8.07 -5.63 0.43
CA GLY A 60 -6.84 -5.40 1.21
C GLY A 60 -7.00 -5.76 2.69
N ALA A 61 -6.02 -6.45 3.27
CA ALA A 61 -5.95 -6.75 4.72
C ALA A 61 -4.74 -6.07 5.39
N GLY A 62 -4.50 -4.81 5.02
CA GLY A 62 -3.67 -3.90 5.79
C GLY A 62 -4.44 -3.31 6.99
N ILE A 63 -3.88 -2.26 7.60
CA ILE A 63 -4.50 -1.53 8.72
C ILE A 63 -5.97 -1.20 8.45
N SER A 64 -6.27 -0.61 7.28
CA SER A 64 -7.62 -0.17 6.92
C SER A 64 -8.59 -1.34 6.78
N GLY A 65 -8.18 -2.46 6.18
CA GLY A 65 -9.03 -3.65 6.02
C GLY A 65 -9.28 -4.39 7.33
N ILE A 66 -8.27 -4.49 8.20
CA ILE A 66 -8.43 -5.04 9.56
C ILE A 66 -9.41 -4.18 10.37
N ALA A 67 -9.25 -2.85 10.33
CA ALA A 67 -10.18 -1.94 11.00
C ALA A 67 -11.61 -2.06 10.45
N ALA A 68 -11.75 -2.19 9.11
CA ALA A 68 -13.05 -2.37 8.47
C ALA A 68 -13.74 -3.64 8.99
N ALA A 69 -13.04 -4.78 8.98
CA ALA A 69 -13.58 -6.05 9.45
C ALA A 69 -14.03 -5.97 10.92
N TYR A 70 -13.18 -5.41 11.80
CA TYR A 70 -13.52 -5.23 13.21
C TYR A 70 -14.77 -4.35 13.37
N LYS A 71 -14.79 -3.17 12.75
CA LYS A 71 -15.88 -2.21 12.91
C LYS A 71 -17.19 -2.71 12.30
N MET A 72 -17.15 -3.43 11.18
CA MET A 72 -18.33 -4.04 10.57
C MET A 72 -18.95 -5.09 11.51
N ILE A 73 -18.13 -5.97 12.11
CA ILE A 73 -18.60 -6.93 13.13
C ILE A 73 -19.18 -6.20 14.34
N GLN A 74 -18.47 -5.17 14.85
CA GLN A 74 -18.94 -4.37 15.98
C GLN A 74 -20.30 -3.72 15.71
N ALA A 75 -20.55 -3.29 14.47
CA ALA A 75 -21.80 -2.70 14.03
C ALA A 75 -22.91 -3.74 13.72
N GLY A 76 -22.66 -5.03 13.91
CA GLY A 76 -23.59 -6.10 13.55
C GLY A 76 -23.77 -6.29 12.05
N TYR A 77 -22.82 -5.82 11.23
CA TYR A 77 -22.78 -6.01 9.78
C TYR A 77 -21.87 -7.18 9.45
N THR A 78 -22.45 -8.38 9.25
CA THR A 78 -21.69 -9.64 9.27
C THR A 78 -21.57 -10.34 7.92
N ASP A 79 -22.40 -10.03 6.92
CA ASP A 79 -22.31 -10.63 5.59
C ASP A 79 -21.27 -9.92 4.70
N PHE A 80 -20.00 -10.11 5.04
CA PHE A 80 -18.89 -9.58 4.27
C PHE A 80 -17.68 -10.50 4.26
N LEU A 81 -16.79 -10.26 3.31
CA LEU A 81 -15.44 -10.83 3.25
C LEU A 81 -14.40 -9.74 3.02
N VAL A 82 -13.17 -10.01 3.44
CA VAL A 82 -11.98 -9.21 3.13
C VAL A 82 -11.09 -10.03 2.21
N PHE A 83 -10.69 -9.50 1.06
CA PHE A 83 -9.77 -10.16 0.14
C PHE A 83 -8.37 -9.57 0.23
N GLU A 84 -7.37 -10.42 0.42
CA GLU A 84 -5.96 -10.05 0.47
C GLU A 84 -5.17 -10.85 -0.57
N LYS A 85 -4.33 -10.16 -1.34
CA LYS A 85 -3.50 -10.79 -2.38
C LYS A 85 -2.38 -11.65 -1.77
N ALA A 86 -1.85 -11.23 -0.63
CA ALA A 86 -0.81 -11.97 0.09
C ALA A 86 -1.39 -13.16 0.89
N ASP A 87 -0.49 -13.92 1.51
CA ASP A 87 -0.79 -15.06 2.35
C ASP A 87 -1.04 -14.72 3.83
N ARG A 88 -0.80 -13.47 4.24
CA ARG A 88 -1.03 -12.96 5.59
C ARG A 88 -1.39 -11.47 5.59
N VAL A 89 -1.91 -10.99 6.72
CA VAL A 89 -2.26 -9.57 6.92
C VAL A 89 -1.02 -8.67 7.02
N GLY A 90 -1.24 -7.36 7.01
CA GLY A 90 -0.22 -6.37 7.40
C GLY A 90 0.02 -5.26 6.39
N GLY A 91 -0.32 -5.48 5.11
CA GLY A 91 -0.18 -4.49 4.04
C GLY A 91 1.25 -3.92 3.98
N THR A 92 1.39 -2.59 4.09
CA THR A 92 2.69 -1.89 4.08
C THR A 92 3.71 -2.50 5.04
N TRP A 93 3.29 -2.91 6.24
CA TRP A 93 4.18 -3.47 7.26
C TRP A 93 4.54 -4.93 7.03
N ARG A 94 3.84 -5.63 6.15
CA ARG A 94 4.25 -6.95 5.66
C ARG A 94 5.22 -6.80 4.48
N ASP A 95 4.92 -5.87 3.58
CA ASP A 95 5.61 -5.76 2.29
C ASP A 95 6.95 -5.02 2.37
N ASN A 96 7.13 -4.10 3.32
CA ASN A 96 8.38 -3.35 3.48
C ASN A 96 9.22 -3.96 4.60
N THR A 97 10.39 -4.49 4.29
CA THR A 97 11.22 -5.23 5.27
C THR A 97 12.69 -4.78 5.25
N TYR A 98 12.99 -3.63 4.64
CA TYR A 98 14.36 -3.11 4.61
C TYR A 98 14.94 -2.85 6.02
N PRO A 99 16.26 -2.93 6.20
CA PRO A 99 16.91 -2.67 7.48
C PRO A 99 16.55 -1.29 8.05
N GLY A 100 16.23 -1.23 9.35
CA GLY A 100 15.84 0.01 10.01
C GLY A 100 14.40 0.47 9.72
N CYS A 101 13.61 -0.30 8.97
CA CYS A 101 12.22 0.05 8.69
C CYS A 101 11.40 0.26 9.99
N GLY A 102 10.80 1.44 10.11
CA GLY A 102 10.01 1.80 11.28
C GLY A 102 9.11 3.00 11.05
N CYS A 103 8.19 3.22 11.99
CA CYS A 103 7.23 4.30 11.91
C CYS A 103 7.88 5.66 12.22
N ASP A 104 7.38 6.70 11.55
CA ASP A 104 7.71 8.10 11.81
C ASP A 104 6.63 8.81 12.65
N VAL A 105 5.53 8.13 12.96
CA VAL A 105 4.52 8.55 13.92
C VAL A 105 4.81 7.87 15.26
N PRO A 106 4.73 8.59 16.40
CA PRO A 106 4.96 7.97 17.69
C PRO A 106 3.99 6.80 17.96
N SER A 107 4.49 5.72 18.54
CA SER A 107 3.79 4.44 18.74
C SER A 107 2.48 4.58 19.50
N ALA A 108 2.33 5.60 20.35
CA ALA A 108 1.09 5.92 21.05
C ALA A 108 -0.13 6.09 20.13
N LEU A 109 0.10 6.63 18.91
CA LEU A 109 -0.93 6.83 17.89
C LEU A 109 -0.89 5.76 16.79
N TYR A 110 0.12 4.90 16.78
CA TYR A 110 0.29 3.85 15.79
C TYR A 110 -0.28 2.50 16.25
N SER A 111 -1.45 2.57 16.91
CA SER A 111 -2.32 1.44 17.23
C SER A 111 -3.78 1.83 16.99
N PHE A 112 -4.62 0.84 16.72
CA PHE A 112 -6.08 1.00 16.66
C PHE A 112 -6.61 1.58 17.98
N SER A 113 -7.65 2.42 17.88
CA SER A 113 -8.29 3.01 19.05
C SER A 113 -9.00 1.95 19.91
N PHE A 114 -9.49 0.89 19.29
CA PHE A 114 -10.15 -0.24 19.95
C PHE A 114 -9.18 -1.32 20.45
N ALA A 115 -7.90 -1.25 20.08
CA ALA A 115 -6.86 -2.17 20.58
C ALA A 115 -5.52 -1.45 20.79
N PRO A 116 -5.43 -0.55 21.78
CA PRO A 116 -4.17 0.12 22.10
C PRO A 116 -3.06 -0.88 22.48
N SER A 117 -1.83 -0.66 22.02
CA SER A 117 -0.68 -1.54 22.34
C SER A 117 0.26 -0.92 23.37
N TYR A 118 0.58 -1.67 24.42
CA TYR A 118 1.59 -1.36 25.44
C TYR A 118 2.93 -2.05 25.17
N ALA A 119 3.00 -2.91 24.13
CA ALA A 119 4.12 -3.83 23.91
C ALA A 119 5.30 -3.22 23.14
N TRP A 120 5.16 -1.98 22.64
CA TRP A 120 6.19 -1.28 21.87
C TRP A 120 7.51 -1.20 22.63
N SER A 121 8.62 -1.60 22.01
CA SER A 121 9.97 -1.43 22.58
C SER A 121 10.53 -0.02 22.39
N HIS A 122 9.87 0.81 21.59
CA HIS A 122 10.33 2.15 21.26
C HIS A 122 9.17 3.15 21.19
N LEU A 123 9.47 4.44 21.43
CA LEU A 123 8.52 5.53 21.17
C LEU A 123 8.14 5.62 19.68
N PHE A 124 8.94 5.04 18.79
CA PHE A 124 8.61 4.84 17.39
C PHE A 124 8.81 3.37 17.01
N ALA A 125 7.71 2.65 16.86
CA ALA A 125 7.71 1.21 16.65
C ALA A 125 8.42 0.81 15.35
N LYS A 126 9.18 -0.29 15.43
CA LYS A 126 9.84 -0.91 14.27
C LYS A 126 8.83 -1.73 13.48
N GLN A 127 9.14 -1.98 12.21
CA GLN A 127 8.26 -2.70 11.29
C GLN A 127 7.82 -4.07 11.82
N THR A 128 8.75 -4.86 12.37
CA THR A 128 8.46 -6.21 12.88
C THR A 128 7.45 -6.19 14.03
N GLU A 129 7.56 -5.23 14.95
CA GLU A 129 6.60 -5.07 16.05
C GLU A 129 5.21 -4.66 15.55
N ILE A 130 5.15 -3.77 14.55
CA ILE A 130 3.89 -3.33 13.98
C ILE A 130 3.20 -4.47 13.25
N LEU A 131 3.94 -5.26 12.46
CA LEU A 131 3.39 -6.44 11.80
C LEU A 131 2.84 -7.44 12.82
N ALA A 132 3.63 -7.76 13.86
CA ALA A 132 3.20 -8.66 14.93
C ALA A 132 1.94 -8.15 15.64
N TYR A 133 1.84 -6.84 15.90
CA TYR A 133 0.66 -6.20 16.47
C TYR A 133 -0.58 -6.38 15.58
N LEU A 134 -0.47 -6.16 14.26
CA LEU A 134 -1.60 -6.32 13.34
C LEU A 134 -2.09 -7.77 13.28
N GLU A 135 -1.17 -8.73 13.33
CA GLU A 135 -1.52 -10.16 13.39
C GLU A 135 -2.17 -10.55 14.71
N GLN A 136 -1.66 -10.03 15.82
CA GLN A 136 -2.23 -10.24 17.14
C GLN A 136 -3.66 -9.68 17.21
N VAL A 137 -3.90 -8.45 16.72
CA VAL A 137 -5.24 -7.86 16.66
C VAL A 137 -6.18 -8.69 15.80
N THR A 138 -5.71 -9.15 14.64
CA THR A 138 -6.50 -10.00 13.73
C THR A 138 -6.94 -11.30 14.43
N LYS A 139 -6.05 -11.93 15.20
CA LYS A 139 -6.36 -13.12 16.01
C LYS A 139 -7.27 -12.78 17.20
N GLN A 140 -6.97 -11.72 17.95
CA GLN A 140 -7.70 -11.29 19.14
C GLN A 140 -9.20 -11.09 18.87
N PHE A 141 -9.54 -10.54 17.70
CA PHE A 141 -10.93 -10.31 17.30
C PHE A 141 -11.49 -11.36 16.34
N ASN A 142 -10.83 -12.52 16.21
CA ASN A 142 -11.26 -13.65 15.36
C ASN A 142 -11.59 -13.24 13.91
N LEU A 143 -10.78 -12.36 13.32
CA LEU A 143 -11.05 -11.81 11.98
C LEU A 143 -10.63 -12.75 10.85
N ASN A 144 -9.83 -13.79 11.15
CA ASN A 144 -9.28 -14.71 10.14
C ASN A 144 -10.36 -15.35 9.26
N ASP A 145 -11.54 -15.68 9.80
CA ASP A 145 -12.60 -16.33 9.04
C ASP A 145 -13.21 -15.42 7.96
N LYS A 146 -13.13 -14.10 8.19
CA LYS A 146 -13.58 -13.06 7.26
C LYS A 146 -12.53 -12.74 6.19
N ILE A 147 -11.25 -13.06 6.43
CA ILE A 147 -10.16 -12.71 5.52
C ILE A 147 -9.85 -13.90 4.62
N LYS A 148 -9.89 -13.68 3.30
CA LYS A 148 -9.49 -14.64 2.28
C LYS A 148 -8.16 -14.19 1.68
N PHE A 149 -7.10 -14.92 2.04
CA PHE A 149 -5.75 -14.74 1.52
C PHE A 149 -5.60 -15.31 0.11
N LYS A 150 -4.58 -14.88 -0.63
CA LYS A 150 -4.34 -15.28 -2.03
C LYS A 150 -5.51 -14.98 -2.98
N HIS A 151 -6.32 -13.97 -2.64
CA HIS A 151 -7.43 -13.45 -3.45
C HIS A 151 -7.05 -12.06 -3.96
N GLU A 152 -6.26 -12.00 -5.03
CA GLU A 152 -5.92 -10.74 -5.69
C GLU A 152 -7.12 -10.23 -6.49
N LEU A 153 -7.48 -8.96 -6.32
CA LEU A 153 -8.45 -8.29 -7.20
C LEU A 153 -7.80 -7.97 -8.55
N LEU A 154 -8.37 -8.50 -9.62
CA LEU A 154 -7.92 -8.29 -11.00
C LEU A 154 -8.77 -7.25 -11.75
N SER A 155 -10.08 -7.22 -11.48
CA SER A 155 -11.01 -6.22 -12.01
C SER A 155 -12.25 -6.07 -11.11
N ALA A 156 -12.81 -4.86 -11.03
CA ALA A 156 -14.08 -4.58 -10.39
C ALA A 156 -14.97 -3.75 -11.33
N LYS A 157 -16.18 -4.23 -11.61
CA LYS A 157 -17.16 -3.55 -12.47
C LYS A 157 -18.53 -3.53 -11.81
N TRP A 158 -19.22 -2.40 -11.90
CA TRP A 158 -20.61 -2.31 -11.48
C TRP A 158 -21.54 -2.88 -12.56
N ASN A 159 -22.51 -3.71 -12.15
CA ASN A 159 -23.58 -4.20 -13.00
C ASN A 159 -24.87 -3.44 -12.68
N GLU A 160 -25.29 -2.53 -13.56
CA GLU A 160 -26.46 -1.68 -13.35
C GLU A 160 -27.77 -2.49 -13.28
N ALA A 161 -27.93 -3.51 -14.13
CA ALA A 161 -29.13 -4.33 -14.20
C ALA A 161 -29.37 -5.17 -12.94
N GLN A 162 -28.28 -5.64 -12.31
CA GLN A 162 -28.31 -6.46 -11.11
C GLN A 162 -28.07 -5.65 -9.82
N GLN A 163 -27.75 -4.37 -9.94
CA GLN A 163 -27.37 -3.47 -8.84
C GLN A 163 -26.33 -4.10 -7.89
N GLN A 164 -25.26 -4.64 -8.47
CA GLN A 164 -24.18 -5.28 -7.73
C GLN A 164 -22.83 -5.12 -8.42
N TRP A 165 -21.77 -5.21 -7.65
CA TRP A 165 -20.40 -5.31 -8.12
C TRP A 165 -20.07 -6.74 -8.57
N VAL A 166 -19.38 -6.82 -9.71
CA VAL A 166 -18.71 -8.03 -10.23
C VAL A 166 -17.22 -7.86 -10.00
N LEU A 167 -16.65 -8.71 -9.15
CA LEU A 167 -15.23 -8.71 -8.80
C LEU A 167 -14.56 -9.92 -9.42
N GLU A 168 -13.65 -9.69 -10.37
CA GLU A 168 -12.78 -10.72 -10.91
C GLU A 168 -11.52 -10.82 -10.04
N THR A 169 -11.24 -12.01 -9.54
CA THR A 169 -10.10 -12.27 -8.67
C THR A 169 -9.25 -13.41 -9.21
N SER A 170 -8.05 -13.59 -8.64
CA SER A 170 -7.20 -14.76 -8.90
C SER A 170 -7.87 -16.11 -8.56
N GLN A 171 -8.97 -16.10 -7.78
CA GLN A 171 -9.74 -17.29 -7.38
C GLN A 171 -11.11 -17.39 -8.08
N GLY A 172 -11.34 -16.58 -9.11
CA GLY A 172 -12.60 -16.55 -9.86
C GLY A 172 -13.46 -15.32 -9.57
N LYS A 173 -14.73 -15.37 -9.98
CA LYS A 173 -15.66 -14.24 -9.90
C LYS A 173 -16.46 -14.25 -8.61
N PHE A 174 -16.57 -13.08 -7.99
CA PHE A 174 -17.37 -12.82 -6.79
C PHE A 174 -18.32 -11.65 -7.02
N PHE A 175 -19.41 -11.62 -6.25
CA PHE A 175 -20.46 -10.63 -6.40
C PHE A 175 -20.76 -9.99 -5.05
N SER A 176 -20.94 -8.66 -5.02
CA SER A 176 -21.34 -7.97 -3.80
C SER A 176 -22.21 -6.75 -4.05
N LYS A 177 -23.07 -6.38 -3.09
CA LYS A 177 -23.88 -5.15 -3.19
C LYS A 177 -23.01 -3.90 -3.05
N THR A 178 -22.03 -3.94 -2.16
CA THR A 178 -21.10 -2.84 -1.87
C THR A 178 -19.64 -3.30 -1.87
N VAL A 179 -18.70 -2.36 -2.05
CA VAL A 179 -17.26 -2.64 -2.03
C VAL A 179 -16.51 -1.56 -1.26
N ILE A 180 -15.58 -1.96 -0.39
CA ILE A 180 -14.66 -1.04 0.29
C ILE A 180 -13.24 -1.32 -0.20
N PHE A 181 -12.65 -0.37 -0.92
CA PHE A 181 -11.26 -0.46 -1.37
C PHE A 181 -10.33 0.11 -0.29
N SER A 182 -9.67 -0.79 0.42
CA SER A 182 -8.73 -0.48 1.51
C SER A 182 -7.28 -0.82 1.14
N THR A 183 -6.95 -0.69 -0.14
CA THR A 183 -5.65 -1.09 -0.72
C THR A 183 -4.49 -0.21 -0.30
N GLY A 184 -4.76 0.96 0.29
CA GLY A 184 -3.75 1.92 0.72
C GLY A 184 -3.14 2.73 -0.44
N PRO A 185 -2.59 3.92 -0.15
CA PRO A 185 -2.07 4.83 -1.19
C PRO A 185 -0.62 4.58 -1.61
N ILE A 186 0.11 3.68 -0.94
CA ILE A 186 1.57 3.51 -1.08
C ILE A 186 1.90 2.01 -1.16
N THR A 187 1.64 1.39 -2.32
CA THR A 187 1.83 -0.07 -2.52
C THR A 187 2.73 -0.44 -3.69
N GLU A 188 2.69 0.34 -4.78
CA GLU A 188 3.45 0.05 -6.00
C GLU A 188 4.76 0.85 -6.01
N PRO A 189 5.94 0.19 -5.87
CA PRO A 189 7.22 0.87 -5.89
C PRO A 189 7.44 1.57 -7.24
N SER A 190 8.07 2.74 -7.20
CA SER A 190 8.35 3.52 -8.41
C SER A 190 9.83 3.43 -8.73
N VAL A 191 10.19 2.78 -9.83
CA VAL A 191 11.56 2.78 -10.37
C VAL A 191 11.62 3.81 -11.50
N PRO A 192 12.51 4.81 -11.45
CA PRO A 192 12.61 5.81 -12.49
C PRO A 192 13.09 5.18 -13.80
N GLN A 193 12.63 5.72 -14.92
CA GLN A 193 13.22 5.40 -16.22
C GLN A 193 14.60 6.06 -16.30
N VAL A 194 15.65 5.25 -16.31
CA VAL A 194 17.05 5.68 -16.45
C VAL A 194 17.58 5.11 -17.76
N LYS A 195 18.25 5.94 -18.55
CA LYS A 195 18.83 5.50 -19.84
C LYS A 195 19.88 4.42 -19.58
N GLY A 196 19.82 3.31 -20.31
CA GLY A 196 20.81 2.23 -20.20
C GLY A 196 20.70 1.40 -18.92
N ILE A 197 19.59 1.47 -18.19
CA ILE A 197 19.36 0.68 -16.97
C ILE A 197 19.53 -0.82 -17.18
N GLU A 198 19.17 -1.31 -18.36
CA GLU A 198 19.32 -2.70 -18.80
C GLU A 198 20.78 -3.13 -19.00
N THR A 199 21.72 -2.18 -19.07
CA THR A 199 23.15 -2.47 -19.25
C THR A 199 23.86 -2.76 -17.93
N PHE A 200 23.25 -2.45 -16.79
CA PHE A 200 23.84 -2.71 -15.47
C PHE A 200 24.03 -4.21 -15.25
N GLN A 201 25.25 -4.61 -14.87
CA GLN A 201 25.61 -6.03 -14.72
C GLN A 201 25.43 -6.52 -13.27
N GLY A 202 25.32 -5.59 -12.32
CA GLY A 202 25.11 -5.88 -10.91
C GLY A 202 23.65 -6.11 -10.53
N GLU A 203 23.42 -6.25 -9.24
CA GLU A 203 22.07 -6.47 -8.69
C GLU A 203 21.33 -5.13 -8.50
N MET A 204 20.02 -5.12 -8.77
CA MET A 204 19.17 -3.95 -8.58
C MET A 204 17.87 -4.32 -7.87
N PHE A 205 17.58 -3.66 -6.75
CA PHE A 205 16.32 -3.88 -6.03
C PHE A 205 15.80 -2.61 -5.36
N HIS A 206 14.49 -2.57 -5.15
CA HIS A 206 13.84 -1.45 -4.48
C HIS A 206 13.71 -1.71 -2.99
N SER A 207 13.77 -0.67 -2.16
CA SER A 207 13.58 -0.78 -0.71
C SER A 207 12.31 -1.54 -0.29
N ALA A 208 11.22 -1.46 -1.06
CA ALA A 208 9.95 -2.13 -0.80
C ALA A 208 9.95 -3.62 -1.20
N ARG A 209 11.03 -4.11 -1.83
CA ARG A 209 11.24 -5.51 -2.25
C ARG A 209 12.67 -5.90 -1.88
N TRP A 210 13.01 -5.69 -0.61
CA TRP A 210 14.36 -5.89 -0.09
C TRP A 210 14.81 -7.35 -0.28
N LYS A 211 16.00 -7.54 -0.84
CA LYS A 211 16.64 -8.86 -1.00
C LYS A 211 17.49 -9.16 0.24
N HIS A 212 16.93 -9.95 1.16
CA HIS A 212 17.59 -10.29 2.44
C HIS A 212 18.73 -11.29 2.29
N ASP A 213 18.74 -12.05 1.20
CA ASP A 213 19.71 -13.07 0.84
C ASP A 213 20.91 -12.50 0.05
N TYR A 214 20.85 -11.22 -0.33
CA TYR A 214 21.92 -10.57 -1.08
C TYR A 214 22.89 -9.85 -0.14
N ASP A 215 24.15 -10.29 -0.14
CA ASP A 215 25.20 -9.72 0.70
C ASP A 215 25.72 -8.38 0.15
N LEU A 216 25.74 -7.37 1.01
CA LEU A 216 26.25 -6.03 0.71
C LEU A 216 27.67 -5.82 1.21
N ILE A 217 28.25 -6.78 1.96
CA ILE A 217 29.60 -6.70 2.51
C ILE A 217 30.62 -6.51 1.38
N ASP A 218 31.53 -5.56 1.58
CA ASP A 218 32.61 -5.20 0.66
C ASP A 218 32.16 -4.76 -0.75
N LYS A 219 30.87 -4.48 -0.96
CA LYS A 219 30.32 -3.97 -2.23
C LYS A 219 30.36 -2.45 -2.31
N ARG A 220 30.48 -1.92 -3.53
CA ARG A 220 30.16 -0.53 -3.84
C ARG A 220 28.66 -0.43 -4.10
N VAL A 221 27.94 0.22 -3.21
CA VAL A 221 26.47 0.30 -3.25
C VAL A 221 26.05 1.70 -3.65
N ALA A 222 25.25 1.81 -4.71
CA ALA A 222 24.59 3.05 -5.08
C ALA A 222 23.17 3.10 -4.54
N VAL A 223 22.83 4.16 -3.80
CA VAL A 223 21.48 4.42 -3.32
C VAL A 223 20.87 5.57 -4.09
N ILE A 224 19.77 5.30 -4.80
CA ILE A 224 19.10 6.32 -5.61
C ILE A 224 17.89 6.86 -4.86
N GLY A 225 17.95 8.14 -4.48
CA GLY A 225 16.91 8.83 -3.73
C GLY A 225 17.14 8.84 -2.23
N THR A 226 16.77 9.95 -1.58
CA THR A 226 16.94 10.19 -0.15
C THR A 226 15.59 10.35 0.56
N GLY A 227 14.59 9.57 0.15
CA GLY A 227 13.27 9.55 0.77
C GLY A 227 13.23 8.87 2.13
N ALA A 228 12.03 8.72 2.70
CA ALA A 228 11.81 8.13 4.04
C ALA A 228 12.47 6.76 4.22
N SER A 229 12.40 5.87 3.22
CA SER A 229 13.07 4.57 3.28
C SER A 229 14.60 4.70 3.33
N ALA A 230 15.16 5.54 2.45
CA ALA A 230 16.61 5.68 2.31
C ALA A 230 17.26 6.19 3.60
N ILE A 231 16.67 7.19 4.25
CA ILE A 231 17.22 7.70 5.50
C ILE A 231 17.20 6.68 6.65
N GLN A 232 16.40 5.62 6.53
CA GLN A 232 16.31 4.54 7.50
C GLN A 232 17.30 3.41 7.19
N PHE A 233 17.43 2.97 5.94
CA PHE A 233 18.34 1.85 5.61
C PHE A 233 19.79 2.28 5.37
N ILE A 234 20.05 3.51 4.90
CA ILE A 234 21.43 4.00 4.65
C ILE A 234 22.31 3.82 5.91
N PRO A 235 21.89 4.26 7.12
CA PRO A 235 22.70 4.09 8.32
C PRO A 235 22.84 2.65 8.78
N GLN A 236 22.06 1.71 8.24
CA GLN A 236 22.12 0.30 8.61
C GLN A 236 23.08 -0.47 7.69
N ILE A 237 23.20 -0.07 6.43
CA ILE A 237 24.09 -0.73 5.47
C ILE A 237 25.48 -0.06 5.39
N GLN A 238 25.58 1.23 5.73
CA GLN A 238 26.83 1.99 5.65
C GLN A 238 28.03 1.30 6.34
N PRO A 239 27.90 0.69 7.54
CA PRO A 239 29.04 0.05 8.20
C PRO A 239 29.61 -1.16 7.47
N ASP A 240 28.80 -1.83 6.64
CA ASP A 240 29.15 -3.13 6.05
C ASP A 240 29.63 -3.00 4.59
N VAL A 241 29.24 -1.94 3.89
CA VAL A 241 29.59 -1.72 2.49
C VAL A 241 30.99 -1.13 2.33
N LYS A 242 31.68 -1.50 1.24
CA LYS A 242 32.98 -0.93 0.89
C LYS A 242 32.88 0.56 0.59
N GLU A 243 31.86 0.95 -0.15
CA GLU A 243 31.60 2.34 -0.54
C GLU A 243 30.10 2.53 -0.74
N LEU A 244 29.57 3.67 -0.31
CA LEU A 244 28.17 4.03 -0.45
C LEU A 244 28.03 5.33 -1.24
N ILE A 245 27.49 5.24 -2.46
CA ILE A 245 27.26 6.40 -3.33
C ILE A 245 25.79 6.78 -3.26
N VAL A 246 25.48 7.93 -2.66
CA VAL A 246 24.09 8.37 -2.41
C VAL A 246 23.70 9.45 -3.40
N PHE A 247 22.84 9.12 -4.37
CA PHE A 247 22.32 10.06 -5.36
C PHE A 247 21.11 10.81 -4.81
N GLN A 248 21.29 12.12 -4.61
CA GLN A 248 20.28 13.02 -4.06
C GLN A 248 19.87 14.08 -5.08
N ARG A 249 18.67 13.92 -5.66
CA ARG A 249 18.08 14.97 -6.50
C ARG A 249 17.62 16.20 -5.72
N THR A 250 17.02 16.00 -4.55
CA THR A 250 16.55 17.10 -3.70
C THR A 250 16.65 16.68 -2.25
N ALA A 251 17.35 17.46 -1.43
CA ALA A 251 17.49 17.18 -0.01
C ALA A 251 16.14 17.22 0.72
N PRO A 252 15.76 16.20 1.50
CA PRO A 252 14.60 16.25 2.39
C PRO A 252 14.89 17.03 3.66
N TRP A 253 13.84 17.49 4.34
CA TRP A 253 13.97 17.90 5.74
C TRP A 253 14.04 16.67 6.64
N VAL A 254 15.21 16.41 7.21
CA VAL A 254 15.42 15.39 8.26
C VAL A 254 15.65 16.09 9.59
N LEU A 255 14.80 15.81 10.57
CA LEU A 255 14.83 16.36 11.91
C LEU A 255 15.22 15.28 12.93
N PRO A 256 15.69 15.65 14.14
CA PRO A 256 15.96 14.68 15.19
C PRO A 256 14.73 13.86 15.56
N LYS A 257 14.94 12.58 15.83
CA LYS A 257 13.92 11.63 16.27
C LYS A 257 14.05 11.42 17.76
N VAL A 258 13.05 11.82 18.55
CA VAL A 258 13.03 11.59 20.01
C VAL A 258 12.63 10.15 20.30
N ASP A 259 13.47 9.20 19.88
CA ASP A 259 13.23 7.77 19.99
C ASP A 259 13.86 7.23 21.27
N LEU A 260 13.03 6.84 22.23
CA LEU A 260 13.46 6.27 23.51
C LEU A 260 13.09 4.78 23.57
N VAL A 261 13.97 3.99 24.17
CA VAL A 261 13.73 2.57 24.44
C VAL A 261 12.76 2.44 25.60
N LEU A 262 11.70 1.68 25.40
CA LEU A 262 10.75 1.25 26.41
C LEU A 262 11.11 -0.18 26.83
N ASN A 263 11.82 -0.31 27.95
CA ASN A 263 12.21 -1.61 28.50
C ASN A 263 11.01 -2.38 29.08
N ASP A 264 11.21 -3.65 29.43
CA ASP A 264 10.12 -4.52 29.90
C ASP A 264 9.45 -4.02 31.19
N ALA A 265 10.20 -3.33 32.07
CA ALA A 265 9.64 -2.68 33.24
C ALA A 265 8.67 -1.55 32.85
N ALA A 266 9.07 -0.67 31.93
CA ALA A 266 8.21 0.41 31.42
C ALA A 266 6.97 -0.16 30.71
N LYS A 267 7.13 -1.19 29.88
CA LYS A 267 6.00 -1.89 29.23
C LYS A 267 5.04 -2.48 30.26
N GLY A 268 5.56 -3.13 31.30
CA GLY A 268 4.77 -3.70 32.39
C GLY A 268 3.98 -2.65 33.18
N ILE A 269 4.58 -1.48 33.43
CA ILE A 269 3.90 -0.35 34.07
C ILE A 269 2.77 0.19 33.17
N ILE A 270 3.03 0.41 31.88
CA ILE A 270 2.02 0.88 30.92
C ILE A 270 0.87 -0.14 30.81
N ALA A 271 1.18 -1.44 30.77
CA ALA A 271 0.20 -2.52 30.75
C ALA A 271 -0.68 -2.52 32.01
N LYS A 272 -0.09 -2.30 33.19
CA LYS A 272 -0.79 -2.28 34.47
C LYS A 272 -1.67 -1.04 34.65
N TYR A 273 -1.26 0.11 34.10
CA TYR A 273 -1.94 1.39 34.26
C TYR A 273 -2.34 1.99 32.91
N PRO A 274 -3.48 1.57 32.32
CA PRO A 274 -3.95 2.04 31.01
C PRO A 274 -4.06 3.57 30.88
N VAL A 275 -4.25 4.29 31.99
CA VAL A 275 -4.27 5.76 32.02
C VAL A 275 -2.97 6.38 31.48
N ILE A 276 -1.82 5.73 31.71
CA ILE A 276 -0.53 6.20 31.19
C ILE A 276 -0.54 6.20 29.67
N GLN A 277 -1.05 5.12 29.07
CA GLN A 277 -1.18 4.99 27.63
C GLN A 277 -2.15 6.02 27.04
N GLN A 278 -3.28 6.27 27.74
CA GLN A 278 -4.26 7.27 27.32
C GLN A 278 -3.69 8.69 27.35
N LEU A 279 -2.97 9.05 28.44
CA LEU A 279 -2.30 10.34 28.57
C LEU A 279 -1.21 10.51 27.53
N TRP A 280 -0.40 9.47 27.30
CA TRP A 280 0.64 9.47 26.26
C TRP A 280 0.05 9.68 24.87
N ARG A 281 -1.01 8.93 24.52
CA ARG A 281 -1.73 9.08 23.26
C ARG A 281 -2.33 10.48 23.10
N GLY A 282 -2.93 11.01 24.17
CA GLY A 282 -3.47 12.37 24.19
C GLY A 282 -2.39 13.44 23.98
N GLY A 283 -1.25 13.32 24.67
CA GLY A 283 -0.12 14.23 24.52
C GLY A 283 0.45 14.23 23.11
N VAL A 284 0.70 13.05 22.53
CA VAL A 284 1.17 12.93 21.14
C VAL A 284 0.15 13.54 20.17
N ALA A 285 -1.15 13.30 20.36
CA ALA A 285 -2.19 13.88 19.51
C ALA A 285 -2.18 15.42 19.56
N GLN A 286 -1.95 16.03 20.72
CA GLN A 286 -1.84 17.49 20.82
C GLN A 286 -0.59 18.03 20.11
N ILE A 287 0.54 17.33 20.21
CA ILE A 287 1.77 17.70 19.49
C ILE A 287 1.52 17.67 17.98
N LEU A 288 0.95 16.59 17.44
CA LEU A 288 0.65 16.49 16.01
C LEU A 288 -0.39 17.53 15.56
N ASN A 289 -1.38 17.85 16.40
CA ASN A 289 -2.32 18.94 16.12
C ASN A 289 -1.61 20.30 15.99
N GLY A 290 -0.62 20.57 16.85
CA GLY A 290 0.22 21.78 16.75
C GLY A 290 1.03 21.83 15.45
N ILE A 291 1.64 20.72 15.06
CA ILE A 291 2.35 20.61 13.76
C ILE A 291 1.37 20.86 12.60
N ASN A 292 0.21 20.19 12.60
CA ASN A 292 -0.83 20.39 11.58
C ASN A 292 -1.34 21.83 11.51
N PHE A 293 -1.38 22.54 12.64
CA PHE A 293 -1.69 23.96 12.65
C PHE A 293 -0.61 24.77 11.92
N GLY A 294 0.67 24.55 12.23
CA GLY A 294 1.78 25.18 11.51
C GLY A 294 1.76 24.92 10.00
N LEU A 295 1.54 23.67 9.56
CA LEU A 295 1.46 23.29 8.14
C LEU A 295 0.35 24.02 7.37
N ARG A 296 -0.74 24.40 8.04
CA ARG A 296 -1.84 25.18 7.46
C ARG A 296 -1.61 26.69 7.48
N HIS A 297 -0.62 27.16 8.24
CA HIS A 297 -0.29 28.58 8.43
C HIS A 297 1.21 28.82 8.16
N PRO A 298 1.65 28.88 6.88
CA PRO A 298 3.08 28.92 6.51
C PRO A 298 3.92 29.99 7.21
N GLN A 299 3.33 31.14 7.54
CA GLN A 299 3.99 32.24 8.26
C GLN A 299 4.53 31.81 9.64
N ILE A 300 3.89 30.83 10.29
CA ILE A 300 4.30 30.29 11.60
C ILE A 300 5.52 29.36 11.46
N LEU A 301 5.74 28.80 10.27
CA LEU A 301 6.83 27.85 10.01
C LEU A 301 8.16 28.52 9.61
N GLU A 302 8.15 29.82 9.28
CA GLU A 302 9.36 30.54 8.86
C GLU A 302 10.47 30.56 9.94
N PRO A 303 10.17 30.83 11.23
CA PRO A 303 11.19 30.73 12.29
C PRO A 303 11.71 29.30 12.45
N ILE A 304 10.84 28.29 12.28
CA ILE A 304 11.21 26.87 12.38
C ILE A 304 12.15 26.47 11.24
N ASN A 305 11.96 27.00 10.03
CA ASN A 305 12.91 26.82 8.91
C ASN A 305 14.31 27.30 9.28
N LEU A 306 14.42 28.49 9.88
CA LEU A 306 15.71 29.06 10.29
C LEU A 306 16.36 28.22 11.39
N LEU A 307 15.62 27.85 12.42
CA LEU A 307 16.11 26.99 13.50
C LEU A 307 16.57 25.62 12.98
N SER A 308 15.82 25.02 12.06
CA SER A 308 16.17 23.74 11.44
C SER A 308 17.47 23.83 10.64
N LYS A 309 17.71 24.94 9.92
CA LYS A 309 18.99 25.20 9.25
C LYS A 309 20.16 25.40 10.23
N GLN A 310 19.91 26.05 11.37
CA GLN A 310 20.94 26.19 12.41
C GLN A 310 21.27 24.84 13.05
N LEU A 311 20.26 24.00 13.28
CA LEU A 311 20.45 22.65 13.80
C LEU A 311 21.31 21.78 12.86
N LEU A 312 21.10 21.90 11.54
CA LEU A 312 21.97 21.24 10.55
C LEU A 312 23.45 21.63 10.70
N LYS A 313 23.75 22.87 11.11
CA LYS A 313 25.14 23.28 11.37
C LYS A 313 25.76 22.56 12.56
N LEU A 314 24.96 22.15 13.54
CA LEU A 314 25.43 21.39 14.70
C LEU A 314 25.59 19.90 14.36
N GLN A 315 24.77 19.38 13.44
CA GLN A 315 24.79 17.96 13.04
C GLN A 315 25.85 17.64 11.98
N ILE A 316 26.23 18.62 11.14
CA ILE A 316 27.12 18.41 9.99
C ILE A 316 28.28 19.41 10.03
N GLN A 317 29.48 18.87 10.19
CA GLN A 317 30.71 19.66 10.29
C GLN A 317 31.19 20.12 8.91
N ASP A 318 31.18 19.23 7.93
CA ASP A 318 31.58 19.54 6.55
C ASP A 318 30.62 20.57 5.92
N HIS A 319 31.18 21.71 5.49
CA HIS A 319 30.43 22.81 4.89
C HIS A 319 29.82 22.46 3.53
N THR A 320 30.53 21.71 2.69
CA THR A 320 30.07 21.24 1.38
C THR A 320 28.92 20.26 1.53
N LEU A 321 29.08 19.23 2.38
CA LEU A 321 28.01 18.26 2.66
C LEU A 321 26.77 18.96 3.21
N ARG A 322 26.95 19.85 4.19
CA ARG A 322 25.86 20.63 4.79
C ARG A 322 25.11 21.47 3.76
N LYS A 323 25.81 22.13 2.84
CA LYS A 323 25.19 22.87 1.74
C LYS A 323 24.35 21.92 0.86
N ASN A 324 24.90 20.76 0.52
CA ASN A 324 24.26 19.77 -0.35
C ASN A 324 23.02 19.10 0.26
N VAL A 325 22.97 18.94 1.59
CA VAL A 325 21.79 18.40 2.29
C VAL A 325 20.84 19.45 2.87
N THR A 326 21.12 20.74 2.68
CA THR A 326 20.21 21.80 3.12
C THR A 326 19.06 21.94 2.11
N PRO A 327 17.79 21.73 2.52
CA PRO A 327 16.67 21.86 1.60
C PRO A 327 16.45 23.30 1.13
N ASN A 328 15.99 23.46 -0.11
CA ASN A 328 15.69 24.74 -0.75
C ASN A 328 14.19 25.09 -0.78
N PHE A 329 13.37 24.36 -0.02
CA PHE A 329 11.92 24.54 0.06
C PHE A 329 11.46 24.61 1.53
N SER A 330 10.27 25.14 1.77
CA SER A 330 9.74 25.34 3.13
C SER A 330 9.49 24.01 3.85
N ILE A 331 9.82 23.97 5.15
CA ILE A 331 9.51 22.86 6.05
C ILE A 331 8.03 22.48 5.95
N GLY A 332 7.75 21.19 5.80
CA GLY A 332 6.38 20.69 5.68
C GLY A 332 5.79 20.67 4.25
N CYS A 333 6.46 21.27 3.27
CA CYS A 333 6.03 21.17 1.87
C CYS A 333 6.06 19.71 1.36
N LYS A 334 7.11 18.98 1.76
CA LYS A 334 7.18 17.51 1.71
C LYS A 334 6.99 16.95 3.11
N ARG A 335 6.67 15.65 3.19
CA ARG A 335 6.64 14.92 4.46
C ARG A 335 7.95 15.15 5.23
N LEU A 336 7.83 15.55 6.48
CA LEU A 336 8.96 15.69 7.39
C LEU A 336 9.49 14.30 7.72
N LEU A 337 10.81 14.17 7.70
CA LEU A 337 11.47 12.93 8.03
C LEU A 337 12.19 13.05 9.37
N PHE A 338 12.33 11.94 10.10
CA PHE A 338 13.03 11.92 11.38
C PHE A 338 14.07 10.82 11.42
N ALA A 339 15.32 11.18 11.70
CA ALA A 339 16.41 10.24 11.93
C ALA A 339 17.51 10.88 12.76
N ASN A 340 18.19 10.05 13.57
CA ASN A 340 19.35 10.48 14.37
C ASN A 340 20.67 10.04 13.76
N ASN A 341 20.66 8.96 12.98
CA ASN A 341 21.85 8.30 12.43
C ASN A 341 22.07 8.56 10.93
N TYR A 342 21.15 9.27 10.25
CA TYR A 342 21.28 9.59 8.82
C TYR A 342 22.46 10.53 8.52
N TYR A 343 22.50 11.72 9.13
CA TYR A 343 23.61 12.65 8.91
C TYR A 343 24.95 12.15 9.44
N PRO A 344 25.04 11.43 10.57
CA PRO A 344 26.26 10.73 10.96
C PRO A 344 26.75 9.72 9.91
N ALA A 345 25.85 8.95 9.30
CA ALA A 345 26.22 8.00 8.24
C ALA A 345 26.76 8.72 7.00
N LEU A 346 26.14 9.83 6.58
CA LEU A 346 26.63 10.62 5.42
C LEU A 346 28.00 11.28 5.65
N GLN A 347 28.48 11.34 6.89
CA GLN A 347 29.78 11.92 7.24
C GLN A 347 30.89 10.87 7.34
N GLN A 348 30.58 9.58 7.16
CA GLN A 348 31.59 8.52 7.20
C GLN A 348 32.44 8.52 5.93
N GLU A 349 33.70 8.12 6.07
CA GLU A 349 34.70 8.18 4.98
C GLU A 349 34.33 7.33 3.76
N ASN A 350 33.59 6.24 3.95
CA ASN A 350 33.13 5.37 2.88
C ASN A 350 31.82 5.84 2.22
N VAL A 351 31.32 7.04 2.53
CA VAL A 351 30.06 7.56 1.97
C VAL A 351 30.31 8.80 1.11
N GLN A 352 29.86 8.73 -0.14
CA GLN A 352 29.86 9.86 -1.06
C GLN A 352 28.44 10.31 -1.40
N LEU A 353 28.07 11.52 -0.97
CA LEU A 353 26.82 12.14 -1.39
C LEU A 353 27.00 12.84 -2.74
N VAL A 354 26.23 12.40 -3.73
CA VAL A 354 26.15 13.00 -5.06
C VAL A 354 24.89 13.88 -5.11
N PRO A 355 25.01 15.23 -5.08
CA PRO A 355 23.85 16.14 -5.03
C PRO A 355 23.17 16.32 -6.41
N GLN A 356 23.07 15.22 -7.17
CA GLN A 356 22.51 15.16 -8.50
C GLN A 356 21.66 13.89 -8.66
N GLY A 357 20.72 13.91 -9.60
CA GLY A 357 20.01 12.70 -10.00
C GLY A 357 20.88 11.81 -10.90
N LEU A 358 20.67 10.50 -10.83
CA LEU A 358 21.17 9.54 -11.81
C LEU A 358 20.41 9.71 -13.13
N ILE A 359 21.12 9.85 -14.26
CA ILE A 359 20.49 10.07 -15.59
C ILE A 359 20.79 8.95 -16.59
N GLU A 360 21.92 8.28 -16.46
CA GLU A 360 22.34 7.23 -17.40
C GLU A 360 23.17 6.17 -16.67
N ILE A 361 23.05 4.92 -17.12
CA ILE A 361 23.83 3.77 -16.69
C ILE A 361 24.55 3.18 -17.92
N GLN A 362 25.84 2.89 -17.79
CA GLN A 362 26.67 2.26 -18.81
C GLN A 362 27.48 1.13 -18.19
N GLY A 363 26.97 -0.11 -18.28
CA GLY A 363 27.57 -1.21 -17.53
C GLY A 363 27.47 -0.92 -16.03
N ASN A 364 28.58 -1.01 -15.30
CA ASN A 364 28.63 -0.69 -13.87
C ASN A 364 28.87 0.81 -13.56
N LYS A 365 28.92 1.66 -14.60
CA LYS A 365 29.11 3.11 -14.45
C LYS A 365 27.76 3.82 -14.37
N LEU A 366 27.62 4.64 -13.34
CA LEU A 366 26.47 5.47 -13.02
C LEU A 366 26.82 6.93 -13.33
N ILE A 367 26.05 7.56 -14.23
CA ILE A 367 26.30 8.92 -14.68
C ILE A 367 25.29 9.86 -14.03
N ALA A 368 25.81 10.77 -13.21
CA ALA A 368 25.05 11.82 -12.56
C ALA A 368 24.65 12.92 -13.56
N ALA A 369 23.64 13.72 -13.22
CA ALA A 369 23.13 14.80 -14.09
C ALA A 369 24.18 15.88 -14.44
N ASN A 370 25.24 16.03 -13.66
CA ASN A 370 26.39 16.90 -13.92
C ASN A 370 27.49 16.25 -14.78
N GLY A 371 27.32 14.99 -15.20
CA GLY A 371 28.28 14.23 -15.99
C GLY A 371 29.32 13.46 -15.19
N GLU A 372 29.35 13.60 -13.85
CA GLU A 372 30.25 12.80 -13.01
C GLU A 372 29.89 11.32 -13.08
N GLN A 373 30.91 10.46 -13.03
CA GLN A 373 30.79 9.02 -13.17
C GLN A 373 31.19 8.34 -11.87
N TYR A 374 30.38 7.36 -11.49
CA TYR A 374 30.57 6.55 -10.30
C TYR A 374 30.47 5.09 -10.68
N GLU A 375 31.17 4.20 -10.00
CA GLU A 375 31.04 2.77 -10.25
C GLU A 375 30.36 2.09 -9.07
N ALA A 376 29.41 1.20 -9.36
CA ALA A 376 28.68 0.45 -8.34
C ALA A 376 28.52 -1.01 -8.74
N ASP A 377 28.48 -1.88 -7.73
CA ASP A 377 28.23 -3.32 -7.89
C ASP A 377 26.75 -3.63 -7.63
N VAL A 378 26.05 -2.74 -6.92
CA VAL A 378 24.63 -2.88 -6.53
C VAL A 378 23.92 -1.53 -6.61
N ILE A 379 22.67 -1.50 -7.08
CA ILE A 379 21.80 -0.32 -7.00
C ILE A 379 20.59 -0.61 -6.11
N ILE A 380 20.39 0.23 -5.09
CA ILE A 380 19.21 0.20 -4.22
C ILE A 380 18.32 1.40 -4.53
N TRP A 381 17.10 1.14 -4.99
CA TRP A 381 16.11 2.17 -5.27
C TRP A 381 15.40 2.61 -3.99
N GLY A 382 15.74 3.82 -3.52
CA GLY A 382 15.07 4.58 -2.46
C GLY A 382 14.07 5.59 -3.04
N THR A 383 13.45 5.26 -4.18
CA THR A 383 12.74 6.20 -5.07
C THR A 383 11.24 6.32 -4.78
N GLY A 384 10.74 5.63 -3.76
CA GLY A 384 9.37 5.78 -3.27
C GLY A 384 8.34 4.95 -4.05
N PHE A 385 7.13 5.47 -4.21
CA PHE A 385 5.99 4.72 -4.74
C PHE A 385 5.21 5.57 -5.73
N GLU A 386 4.42 4.91 -6.58
CA GLU A 386 3.43 5.59 -7.42
C GLU A 386 2.22 5.98 -6.56
N VAL A 387 2.12 7.28 -6.23
CA VAL A 387 1.03 7.81 -5.39
C VAL A 387 0.04 8.64 -6.22
N SER A 388 0.52 9.37 -7.23
CA SER A 388 -0.29 10.23 -8.12
C SER A 388 -1.32 9.47 -8.95
N HIS A 389 -1.07 8.19 -9.21
CA HIS A 389 -2.01 7.31 -9.87
C HIS A 389 -2.36 6.17 -8.91
N PRO A 390 -3.39 6.33 -8.05
CA PRO A 390 -3.75 5.33 -7.05
C PRO A 390 -3.86 3.93 -7.70
N PRO A 391 -3.11 2.92 -7.23
CA PRO A 391 -3.02 1.62 -7.91
C PRO A 391 -4.36 0.93 -8.15
N ILE A 392 -5.33 1.14 -7.25
CA ILE A 392 -6.69 0.63 -7.40
C ILE A 392 -7.38 1.14 -8.67
N GLY A 393 -6.99 2.33 -9.16
CA GLY A 393 -7.53 2.89 -10.37
C GLY A 393 -7.25 2.04 -11.61
N LYS A 394 -6.25 1.14 -11.58
CA LYS A 394 -5.96 0.19 -12.67
C LYS A 394 -6.85 -1.05 -12.66
N ARG A 395 -7.72 -1.19 -11.65
CA ARG A 395 -8.56 -2.38 -11.42
C ARG A 395 -10.06 -2.05 -11.46
N VAL A 396 -10.44 -0.82 -11.14
CA VAL A 396 -11.84 -0.39 -11.00
C VAL A 396 -12.31 0.34 -12.26
N TYR A 397 -13.46 -0.09 -12.76
CA TYR A 397 -14.20 0.58 -13.83
C TYR A 397 -15.36 1.36 -13.25
N ASP A 398 -15.63 2.53 -13.82
CA ASP A 398 -16.82 3.31 -13.54
C ASP A 398 -18.04 2.81 -14.32
N THR A 399 -19.20 3.43 -14.10
CA THR A 399 -20.46 3.08 -14.78
C THR A 399 -20.45 3.36 -16.29
N ASN A 400 -19.45 4.08 -16.80
CA ASN A 400 -19.27 4.35 -18.23
C ASN A 400 -18.26 3.38 -18.87
N GLU A 401 -17.93 2.28 -18.18
CA GLU A 401 -16.93 1.29 -18.57
C GLU A 401 -15.51 1.86 -18.73
N GLN A 402 -15.23 3.03 -18.15
CA GLN A 402 -13.91 3.62 -18.15
C GLN A 402 -13.13 3.21 -16.90
N LEU A 403 -11.87 2.83 -17.09
CA LEU A 403 -10.96 2.53 -15.97
C LEU A 403 -10.62 3.83 -15.23
N LEU A 404 -10.68 3.83 -13.90
CA LEU A 404 -10.43 5.07 -13.11
C LEU A 404 -9.04 5.67 -13.37
N ALA A 405 -8.03 4.83 -13.58
CA ALA A 405 -6.68 5.30 -13.92
C ALA A 405 -6.64 6.05 -15.26
N GLU A 406 -7.49 5.71 -16.23
CA GLU A 406 -7.59 6.43 -17.51
C GLU A 406 -8.33 7.75 -17.32
N ARG A 407 -9.43 7.75 -16.56
CA ARG A 407 -10.17 8.99 -16.22
C ARG A 407 -9.27 10.00 -15.49
N TRP A 408 -8.44 9.54 -14.55
CA TRP A 408 -7.48 10.38 -13.83
C TRP A 408 -6.22 10.72 -14.63
N LYS A 409 -6.09 10.29 -15.90
CA LYS A 409 -5.07 10.86 -16.78
C LYS A 409 -5.45 12.26 -17.25
N GLU A 410 -6.72 12.49 -17.56
CA GLU A 410 -7.20 13.78 -18.05
C GLU A 410 -7.66 14.69 -16.90
N SER A 411 -8.05 14.08 -15.79
CA SER A 411 -8.42 14.75 -14.53
C SER A 411 -7.42 14.42 -13.41
N SER A 412 -7.75 14.75 -12.17
CA SER A 412 -7.00 14.35 -10.98
C SER A 412 -7.82 13.36 -10.16
N PRO A 413 -7.18 12.51 -9.33
CA PRO A 413 -7.92 11.72 -8.36
C PRO A 413 -8.73 12.61 -7.41
N GLU A 414 -10.04 12.38 -7.35
CA GLU A 414 -10.97 13.14 -6.52
C GLU A 414 -11.95 12.19 -5.84
N ALA A 415 -12.30 12.52 -4.59
CA ALA A 415 -13.30 11.79 -3.82
C ALA A 415 -13.93 12.72 -2.78
N PHE A 416 -15.21 12.53 -2.47
CA PHE A 416 -15.87 13.23 -1.39
C PHE A 416 -15.39 12.63 -0.06
N LEU A 417 -14.79 13.47 0.79
CA LEU A 417 -14.19 13.06 2.07
C LEU A 417 -13.18 11.90 1.93
N GLY A 418 -12.51 11.82 0.78
CA GLY A 418 -11.57 10.75 0.45
C GLY A 418 -12.19 9.35 0.38
N ALA A 419 -13.52 9.25 0.33
CA ALA A 419 -14.26 7.99 0.41
C ALA A 419 -15.10 7.74 -0.85
N SER A 420 -15.99 8.65 -1.21
CA SER A 420 -16.99 8.39 -2.26
C SER A 420 -16.56 8.95 -3.61
N LEU A 421 -16.72 8.14 -4.65
CA LEU A 421 -16.32 8.43 -6.01
C LEU A 421 -17.55 8.62 -6.91
N GLU A 422 -17.49 9.57 -7.83
CA GLU A 422 -18.53 9.75 -8.85
C GLU A 422 -18.43 8.65 -9.92
N HIS A 423 -19.59 8.19 -10.41
CA HIS A 423 -19.72 7.05 -11.34
C HIS A 423 -19.23 5.70 -10.79
N VAL A 424 -19.09 5.57 -9.47
CA VAL A 424 -18.67 4.32 -8.80
C VAL A 424 -19.66 4.02 -7.67
N PRO A 425 -20.93 3.68 -7.99
CA PRO A 425 -21.98 3.52 -6.99
C PRO A 425 -21.66 2.40 -5.99
N ASN A 426 -22.16 2.51 -4.76
CA ASN A 426 -21.97 1.52 -3.69
C ASN A 426 -20.51 1.18 -3.35
N ALA A 427 -19.54 1.98 -3.80
CA ALA A 427 -18.14 1.74 -3.53
C ALA A 427 -17.50 2.90 -2.78
N PHE A 428 -16.55 2.55 -1.92
CA PHE A 428 -15.84 3.51 -1.08
C PHE A 428 -14.35 3.25 -1.07
N LEU A 429 -13.56 4.31 -1.02
CA LEU A 429 -12.12 4.28 -0.75
C LEU A 429 -11.87 4.49 0.75
N VAL A 430 -10.82 3.85 1.27
CA VAL A 430 -10.22 4.19 2.56
C VAL A 430 -8.80 4.68 2.33
N LEU A 431 -8.46 5.83 2.91
CA LEU A 431 -7.26 6.62 2.62
C LEU A 431 -7.18 7.05 1.15
N GLY A 432 -8.32 7.45 0.58
CA GLY A 432 -8.42 7.99 -0.77
C GLY A 432 -7.90 9.43 -0.90
N PRO A 433 -8.15 10.09 -2.04
CA PRO A 433 -7.70 11.46 -2.33
C PRO A 433 -8.18 12.49 -1.29
N ASN A 434 -7.46 13.60 -1.17
CA ASN A 434 -7.82 14.79 -0.38
C ASN A 434 -8.09 14.51 1.11
N ILE A 435 -7.39 13.54 1.72
CA ILE A 435 -7.60 13.15 3.13
C ILE A 435 -6.34 13.26 3.99
N LEU A 436 -5.18 13.51 3.37
CA LEU A 436 -3.90 13.48 4.06
C LEU A 436 -3.75 14.68 4.99
N VAL A 437 -3.66 14.38 6.27
CA VAL A 437 -3.26 15.27 7.35
C VAL A 437 -1.99 14.69 7.97
N TYR A 438 -1.13 15.52 8.57
CA TYR A 438 0.07 15.04 9.25
C TYR A 438 -0.30 14.38 10.59
N ASP A 439 -0.81 13.16 10.51
CA ASP A 439 -1.27 12.36 11.66
C ASP A 439 -1.13 10.85 11.34
N SER A 440 -1.49 10.01 12.30
CA SER A 440 -1.63 8.56 12.10
C SER A 440 -2.75 8.26 11.11
N PHE A 441 -2.41 7.57 10.03
CA PHE A 441 -3.40 7.04 9.08
C PHE A 441 -4.40 6.07 9.73
N ILE A 442 -4.06 5.43 10.84
CA ILE A 442 -4.99 4.57 11.58
C ILE A 442 -6.23 5.38 12.01
N GLY A 443 -6.02 6.57 12.59
CA GLY A 443 -7.11 7.40 13.09
C GLY A 443 -7.96 8.02 11.97
N ILE A 444 -7.39 8.23 10.79
CA ILE A 444 -8.13 8.70 9.60
C ILE A 444 -8.94 7.54 9.00
N ALA A 445 -8.34 6.36 8.85
CA ALA A 445 -9.01 5.17 8.34
C ALA A 445 -10.19 4.78 9.23
N GLU A 446 -10.02 4.77 10.56
CA GLU A 446 -11.11 4.50 11.50
C GLU A 446 -12.26 5.50 11.36
N ALA A 447 -11.98 6.79 11.17
CA ALA A 447 -13.01 7.80 10.95
C ALA A 447 -13.73 7.62 9.61
N GLN A 448 -13.01 7.33 8.53
CA GLN A 448 -13.64 7.02 7.23
C GLN A 448 -14.52 5.77 7.32
N LEU A 449 -14.13 4.78 8.11
CA LEU A 449 -14.94 3.60 8.32
C LEU A 449 -16.21 3.89 9.13
N ASP A 450 -16.20 4.85 10.06
CA ASP A 450 -17.45 5.28 10.73
C ASP A 450 -18.44 5.86 9.71
N TYR A 451 -17.96 6.73 8.82
CA TYR A 451 -18.73 7.27 7.71
C TYR A 451 -19.30 6.16 6.82
N ILE A 452 -18.44 5.28 6.30
CA ILE A 452 -18.81 4.22 5.36
C ILE A 452 -19.80 3.24 5.99
N ILE A 453 -19.50 2.72 7.17
CA ILE A 453 -20.35 1.72 7.85
C ILE A 453 -21.70 2.31 8.20
N SER A 454 -21.77 3.58 8.60
CA SER A 454 -23.06 4.25 8.80
C SER A 454 -23.89 4.34 7.52
N GLY A 455 -23.26 4.45 6.35
CA GLY A 455 -23.93 4.35 5.06
C GLY A 455 -24.42 2.93 4.76
N LEU A 456 -23.57 1.92 4.98
CA LEU A 456 -23.93 0.52 4.79
C LEU A 456 -25.13 0.09 5.66
N LEU A 457 -25.16 0.53 6.92
CA LEU A 457 -26.28 0.29 7.82
C LEU A 457 -27.55 0.98 7.34
N GLN A 458 -27.47 2.26 6.93
CA GLN A 458 -28.62 2.97 6.36
C GLN A 458 -29.16 2.28 5.11
N MET A 459 -28.29 1.81 4.22
CA MET A 459 -28.72 1.05 3.04
C MET A 459 -29.44 -0.24 3.42
N ARG A 460 -28.88 -1.02 4.35
CA ARG A 460 -29.48 -2.26 4.84
C ARG A 460 -30.84 -2.00 5.49
N ASP A 461 -30.90 -1.05 6.40
CA ASP A 461 -32.07 -0.80 7.26
C ASP A 461 -33.23 -0.16 6.48
N GLN A 462 -32.93 0.62 5.43
CA GLN A 462 -33.93 1.26 4.56
C GLN A 462 -34.19 0.49 3.25
N GLY A 463 -33.50 -0.63 3.02
CA GLY A 463 -33.63 -1.41 1.78
C GLY A 463 -33.13 -0.70 0.53
N ILE A 464 -32.23 0.30 0.66
CA ILE A 464 -31.64 1.03 -0.46
C ILE A 464 -30.65 0.12 -1.17
N LYS A 465 -30.78 -0.01 -2.48
CA LYS A 465 -29.95 -0.91 -3.28
C LYS A 465 -28.78 -0.19 -3.93
N ARG A 466 -28.93 1.10 -4.22
CA ARG A 466 -27.93 1.89 -4.91
C ARG A 466 -27.79 3.26 -4.26
N ILE A 467 -26.57 3.66 -3.96
CA ILE A 467 -26.20 5.03 -3.59
C ILE A 467 -25.04 5.51 -4.47
N GLN A 468 -25.09 6.76 -4.89
CA GLN A 468 -24.02 7.43 -5.62
C GLN A 468 -23.90 8.87 -5.15
N ILE A 469 -22.67 9.33 -4.92
CA ILE A 469 -22.46 10.74 -4.54
C ILE A 469 -22.97 11.65 -5.66
N LYS A 470 -23.73 12.68 -5.30
CA LYS A 470 -24.22 13.66 -6.28
C LYS A 470 -23.04 14.39 -6.93
N PRO A 471 -22.98 14.49 -8.27
CA PRO A 471 -21.91 15.21 -8.98
C PRO A 471 -21.65 16.62 -8.43
N LYS A 472 -22.72 17.36 -8.14
CA LYS A 472 -22.64 18.72 -7.58
C LYS A 472 -21.95 18.76 -6.21
N VAL A 473 -22.28 17.84 -5.31
CA VAL A 473 -21.70 17.77 -3.96
C VAL A 473 -20.20 17.45 -4.04
N LEU A 474 -19.83 16.47 -4.87
CA LEU A 474 -18.43 16.14 -5.11
C LEU A 474 -17.65 17.33 -5.70
N HIS A 475 -18.23 18.00 -6.69
CA HIS A 475 -17.59 19.14 -7.35
C HIS A 475 -17.37 20.30 -6.38
N GLU A 476 -18.41 20.73 -5.65
CA GLU A 476 -18.32 21.81 -4.66
C GLU A 476 -17.29 21.50 -3.56
N HIS A 477 -17.27 20.25 -3.08
CA HIS A 477 -16.27 19.78 -2.12
C HIS A 477 -14.84 19.94 -2.65
N ASN A 478 -14.55 19.45 -3.85
CA ASN A 478 -13.21 19.50 -4.42
C ASN A 478 -12.78 20.94 -4.77
N VAL A 479 -13.69 21.79 -5.25
CA VAL A 479 -13.44 23.22 -5.45
C VAL A 479 -13.05 23.89 -4.12
N ALA A 480 -13.78 23.61 -3.04
CA ALA A 480 -13.46 24.14 -1.72
C ALA A 480 -12.10 23.64 -1.20
N VAL A 481 -11.79 22.35 -1.37
CA VAL A 481 -10.51 21.75 -1.02
C VAL A 481 -9.37 22.48 -1.75
N GLN A 482 -9.42 22.55 -3.08
CA GLN A 482 -8.35 23.17 -3.85
C GLN A 482 -8.16 24.64 -3.52
N LYS A 483 -9.25 25.41 -3.38
CA LYS A 483 -9.20 26.83 -3.00
C LYS A 483 -8.45 27.05 -1.68
N ASN A 484 -8.63 26.15 -0.70
CA ASN A 484 -7.99 26.29 0.60
C ASN A 484 -6.58 25.70 0.63
N LEU A 485 -6.29 24.66 -0.15
CA LEU A 485 -4.92 24.12 -0.29
C LEU A 485 -3.93 25.17 -0.80
N GLN A 486 -4.37 26.10 -1.66
CA GLN A 486 -3.56 27.23 -2.13
C GLN A 486 -3.00 28.11 -1.00
N LYS A 487 -3.54 28.04 0.21
CA LYS A 487 -3.09 28.82 1.37
C LYS A 487 -2.13 28.04 2.29
N THR A 488 -2.02 26.73 2.11
CA THR A 488 -1.24 25.83 2.97
C THR A 488 0.20 25.67 2.46
N VAL A 489 1.08 25.13 3.32
CA VAL A 489 2.47 24.86 2.93
C VAL A 489 2.58 23.79 1.84
N PHE A 490 1.57 22.92 1.71
CA PHE A 490 1.55 21.85 0.71
C PHE A 490 1.57 22.39 -0.73
N ASN A 491 1.02 23.59 -0.97
CA ASN A 491 1.06 24.24 -2.29
C ASN A 491 1.98 25.47 -2.32
N ARG A 492 2.10 26.22 -1.22
CA ARG A 492 2.96 27.43 -1.16
C ARG A 492 4.43 27.16 -0.81
N GLY A 493 4.76 25.95 -0.38
CA GLY A 493 6.08 25.65 0.18
C GLY A 493 7.22 25.54 -0.85
N GLY A 494 6.94 25.75 -2.14
CA GLY A 494 7.97 25.85 -3.18
C GLY A 494 8.62 24.51 -3.57
N CYS A 495 7.98 23.37 -3.29
CA CYS A 495 8.51 22.06 -3.60
C CYS A 495 7.67 21.31 -4.65
N LYS A 496 8.32 20.43 -5.41
CA LYS A 496 7.64 19.35 -6.15
C LYS A 496 7.51 18.14 -5.21
N SER A 497 6.33 17.93 -4.64
CA SER A 497 6.00 16.82 -3.73
C SER A 497 5.17 15.74 -4.44
N TYR A 498 5.14 14.52 -3.90
CA TYR A 498 4.24 13.45 -4.36
C TYR A 498 2.75 13.76 -4.09
N TYR A 499 2.45 14.88 -3.42
CA TYR A 499 1.08 15.38 -3.25
C TYR A 499 0.51 15.99 -4.53
N LEU A 500 1.36 16.40 -5.46
CA LEU A 500 0.96 17.02 -6.73
C LEU A 500 0.92 15.94 -7.81
N ASP A 501 -0.15 15.91 -8.58
CA ASP A 501 -0.24 15.07 -9.77
C ASP A 501 0.45 15.72 -10.98
N LYS A 502 0.40 15.05 -12.13
CA LYS A 502 0.95 15.56 -13.40
C LYS A 502 0.28 16.83 -13.91
N ASN A 503 -0.94 17.14 -13.45
CA ASN A 503 -1.69 18.35 -13.78
C ASN A 503 -1.35 19.51 -12.82
N GLY A 504 -0.45 19.29 -11.85
CA GLY A 504 -0.07 20.27 -10.84
C GLY A 504 -1.12 20.46 -9.74
N ARG A 505 -2.15 19.60 -9.67
CA ARG A 505 -3.21 19.66 -8.66
C ARG A 505 -2.79 18.83 -7.45
N ASN A 506 -3.08 19.34 -6.26
CA ASN A 506 -2.84 18.59 -5.03
C ASN A 506 -4.01 17.63 -4.81
N PHE A 507 -3.77 16.33 -5.00
CA PHE A 507 -4.80 15.29 -4.90
C PHE A 507 -4.78 14.58 -3.53
N ALA A 508 -3.82 14.91 -2.67
CA ALA A 508 -3.55 14.14 -1.46
C ALA A 508 -4.01 14.86 -0.19
N ALA A 509 -3.67 16.14 -0.04
CA ALA A 509 -3.74 16.84 1.23
C ALA A 509 -5.15 17.33 1.59
N TRP A 510 -5.45 17.32 2.89
CA TRP A 510 -6.63 17.95 3.46
C TRP A 510 -6.26 19.35 4.01
N PRO A 511 -6.91 20.43 3.55
CA PRO A 511 -6.46 21.80 3.89
C PRO A 511 -6.91 22.28 5.27
N TRP A 512 -7.83 21.58 5.93
CA TRP A 512 -8.39 21.98 7.22
C TRP A 512 -7.89 21.12 8.39
N SER A 513 -8.45 21.31 9.58
CA SER A 513 -8.04 20.54 10.76
C SER A 513 -8.48 19.08 10.69
N LEU A 514 -7.73 18.18 11.36
CA LEU A 514 -8.17 16.80 11.56
C LEU A 514 -9.48 16.72 12.33
N LYS A 515 -9.71 17.62 13.30
CA LYS A 515 -10.97 17.71 14.04
C LYS A 515 -12.15 17.95 13.09
N GLN A 516 -12.01 18.88 12.15
CA GLN A 516 -13.03 19.16 11.15
C GLN A 516 -13.25 17.95 10.24
N LEU A 517 -12.18 17.27 9.81
CA LEU A 517 -12.30 16.06 8.99
C LEU A 517 -13.08 14.96 9.73
N LYS A 518 -12.66 14.64 10.96
CA LYS A 518 -13.33 13.62 11.79
C LYS A 518 -14.79 13.97 12.08
N GLN A 519 -15.12 15.26 12.20
CA GLN A 519 -16.50 15.70 12.38
C GLN A 519 -17.35 15.41 11.13
N GLN A 520 -16.81 15.67 9.93
CA GLN A 520 -17.51 15.37 8.66
C GLN A 520 -17.61 13.87 8.39
N LEU A 521 -16.66 13.07 8.90
CA LEU A 521 -16.65 11.61 8.76
C LEU A 521 -17.48 10.87 9.83
N LYS A 522 -18.25 11.55 10.68
CA LYS A 522 -19.02 10.88 11.74
C LYS A 522 -20.13 9.98 11.20
N LYS A 523 -20.81 10.41 10.14
CA LYS A 523 -21.97 9.74 9.57
C LYS A 523 -22.15 10.14 8.11
N LEU A 524 -22.52 9.19 7.26
CA LEU A 524 -22.95 9.43 5.89
C LEU A 524 -24.34 10.06 5.88
N ASP A 525 -24.47 11.20 5.21
CA ASP A 525 -25.75 11.86 4.96
C ASP A 525 -26.30 11.41 3.60
N LEU A 526 -27.43 10.71 3.59
CA LEU A 526 -28.06 10.25 2.35
C LEU A 526 -28.54 11.41 1.47
N ALA A 527 -28.72 12.62 2.02
CA ALA A 527 -29.08 13.80 1.22
C ALA A 527 -27.99 14.19 0.21
N ASP A 528 -26.74 13.83 0.46
CA ASP A 528 -25.61 14.06 -0.45
C ASP A 528 -25.57 13.04 -1.61
N TYR A 529 -26.42 12.01 -1.58
CA TYR A 529 -26.40 10.89 -2.51
C TYR A 529 -27.70 10.80 -3.32
N ASP A 530 -27.59 10.30 -4.55
CA ASP A 530 -28.70 9.76 -5.30
C ASP A 530 -28.94 8.32 -4.85
N ILE A 531 -30.19 8.00 -4.51
CA ILE A 531 -30.61 6.70 -3.95
C ILE A 531 -31.61 5.99 -4.88
N ALA A 532 -31.49 4.67 -5.01
CA ALA A 532 -32.45 3.83 -5.75
C ALA A 532 -32.61 2.43 -5.15
#